data_AF-A0AAV1YM72-F1
#
_entry.id   AF-A0AAV1YM72-F1
#
_cell.length_a   1.000
_cell.length_b   1.000
_cell.length_c   1.000
_cell.angle_alpha   90.00
_cell.angle_beta   90.00
_cell.angle_gamma   90.00
#
_symmetry.space_group_name_H-M   'P 1'
#
loop_
_entity.id
_entity.type
_entity.pdbx_description
1 polymer ?
#
loop_
_entity_poly.entity_id
_entity_poly.type
_entity_poly.pdbx_seq_one_letter_code
_entity_poly.pdbx_strand_id
1 'polypeptide(L)'
;MYDRLLNLASSALAKKEFKQQTSNLWVEPYQKAPSWEPCEERNVQSNPGKSVKSNGYILVSANGGLNQQRVAICNAVAVAYLLNATLVIPKFLYSNVWKDPSQFGDIYQESYFMSVLKDDISIVKELPPHMKSMDVEAIGSQITDADLVKEATSADYIKIVLPLLLRNGVVRFLGYGNRLGFDPLPSYIQRLRCKCNFHALKFVPKIQHVGSLLIKRIRKYSVPPSMLDTQLFGKFMENKEDHEEAARGSTKYLALHLRFEVDMVAYSLCEFGGGKNERKDLKSYRESHFPLLLARLKNATYISPPDLRKSGRCPLTPEEAALVLAGLGFKRGTYVYLAGSHIYGGNSRMEPFTRLYPNVITKENLLTPNELEPFRNFSSRLAALDFIACTTADVFAMTDSGSQLSSLVSGLRTYYGRDHAPTLRPNKKRLAAILTENGTIGWNSFEERVKKMIQQGQKVSIRSYGGSIYRNPRCPDCMCKHQ
;
A
#
# COMPACT_ATOMS: atom_id res chain seq x y z
N MET A 1 -17.42 -25.17 -9.39
CA MET A 1 -18.01 -24.32 -8.32
C MET A 1 -18.06 -22.86 -8.73
N TYR A 2 -16.91 -22.24 -9.08
CA TYR A 2 -16.86 -20.83 -9.48
C TYR A 2 -17.81 -20.49 -10.63
N ASP A 3 -17.88 -21.31 -11.69
CA ASP A 3 -18.79 -21.06 -12.81
C ASP A 3 -20.26 -20.96 -12.38
N ARG A 4 -20.69 -21.89 -11.52
CA ARG A 4 -22.05 -21.89 -10.93
C ARG A 4 -22.30 -20.61 -10.14
N LEU A 5 -21.37 -20.22 -9.26
CA LEU A 5 -21.52 -19.01 -8.44
C LEU A 5 -21.48 -17.73 -9.29
N LEU A 6 -20.65 -17.68 -10.32
CA LEU A 6 -20.58 -16.55 -11.26
C LEU A 6 -21.87 -16.42 -12.08
N ASN A 7 -22.49 -17.53 -12.48
CA ASN A 7 -23.79 -17.52 -13.15
C ASN A 7 -24.91 -17.03 -12.23
N LEU A 8 -24.90 -17.48 -10.97
CA LEU A 8 -25.80 -16.96 -9.94
C LEU A 8 -25.58 -15.46 -9.67
N ALA A 9 -24.32 -15.02 -9.60
CA ALA A 9 -23.95 -13.63 -9.44
C ALA A 9 -24.46 -12.77 -10.61
N SER A 10 -24.24 -13.22 -11.85
CA SER A 10 -24.71 -12.55 -13.06
C SER A 10 -26.23 -12.37 -13.04
N SER A 11 -26.96 -13.45 -12.72
CA SER A 11 -28.43 -13.41 -12.59
C SER A 11 -28.89 -12.46 -11.49
N ALA A 12 -28.18 -12.41 -10.36
CA ALA A 12 -28.48 -11.52 -9.25
C ALA A 12 -28.18 -10.04 -9.58
N LEU A 13 -27.10 -9.76 -10.30
CA LEU A 13 -26.75 -8.42 -10.77
C LEU A 13 -27.80 -7.89 -11.75
N ALA A 14 -28.21 -8.71 -12.72
CA ALA A 14 -29.29 -8.36 -13.67
C ALA A 14 -30.59 -8.02 -12.94
N LYS A 15 -30.98 -8.81 -11.93
CA LYS A 15 -32.17 -8.52 -11.09
C LYS A 15 -32.04 -7.23 -10.28
N LYS A 16 -30.82 -6.82 -9.91
CA LYS A 16 -30.54 -5.62 -9.11
C LYS A 16 -30.41 -4.35 -9.94
N GLU A 17 -30.12 -4.43 -11.24
CA GLU A 17 -30.07 -3.26 -12.13
C GLU A 17 -31.41 -2.51 -12.14
N PHE A 18 -32.53 -3.25 -12.08
CA PHE A 18 -33.88 -2.70 -12.11
C PHE A 18 -34.44 -2.30 -10.74
N LYS A 19 -33.71 -2.53 -9.63
CA LYS A 19 -34.14 -2.15 -8.27
C LYS A 19 -33.46 -0.86 -7.83
N GLN A 20 -34.25 0.15 -7.47
CA GLN A 20 -33.80 1.32 -6.71
C GLN A 20 -33.53 0.92 -5.25
N GLN A 21 -32.46 0.17 -5.01
CA GLN A 21 -31.93 0.00 -3.66
C GLN A 21 -30.91 1.10 -3.37
N THR A 22 -31.17 1.87 -2.31
CA THR A 22 -30.18 2.75 -1.68
C THR A 22 -29.04 1.89 -1.15
N SER A 23 -27.86 2.04 -1.73
CA SER A 23 -26.69 1.24 -1.37
C SER A 23 -25.81 2.01 -0.39
N ASN A 24 -25.71 1.52 0.84
CA ASN A 24 -24.81 2.05 1.87
C ASN A 24 -23.33 1.69 1.61
N LEU A 25 -22.99 1.16 0.42
CA LEU A 25 -21.63 0.74 0.07
C LEU A 25 -20.65 1.91 -0.15
N TRP A 26 -21.17 3.11 -0.36
CA TRP A 26 -20.42 4.32 -0.68
C TRP A 26 -20.23 5.27 0.50
N VAL A 27 -20.70 4.87 1.70
CA VAL A 27 -20.64 5.67 2.92
C VAL A 27 -19.90 4.84 3.97
N GLU A 28 -19.03 5.47 4.75
CA GLU A 28 -18.40 4.79 5.89
C GLU A 28 -19.49 4.35 6.88
N PRO A 29 -19.67 3.04 7.13
CA PRO A 29 -20.77 2.55 7.94
C PRO A 29 -20.65 2.91 9.44
N TYR A 30 -19.58 3.59 9.88
CA TYR A 30 -19.28 3.77 11.29
C TYR A 30 -19.32 5.23 11.76
N GLN A 31 -20.33 5.54 12.58
CA GLN A 31 -20.59 6.87 13.14
C GLN A 31 -19.49 7.41 14.08
N LYS A 32 -18.57 6.58 14.62
CA LYS A 32 -17.45 7.06 15.47
C LYS A 32 -16.13 7.25 14.71
N ALA A 33 -16.05 6.91 13.42
CA ALA A 33 -14.91 7.24 12.57
C ALA A 33 -14.55 8.74 12.56
N PRO A 34 -15.53 9.67 12.59
CA PRO A 34 -15.28 11.12 12.64
C PRO A 34 -14.64 11.60 13.94
N SER A 35 -14.62 10.79 15.00
CA SER A 35 -14.03 11.23 16.27
C SER A 35 -12.50 11.32 16.22
N TRP A 36 -11.84 10.83 15.16
CA TRP A 36 -10.39 10.92 14.99
C TRP A 36 -9.99 11.92 13.91
N GLU A 37 -9.08 12.83 14.23
CA GLU A 37 -8.51 13.78 13.27
C GLU A 37 -6.97 13.80 13.30
N PRO A 38 -6.32 14.14 12.17
CA PRO A 38 -4.92 14.56 12.16
C PRO A 38 -4.71 15.73 13.13
N CYS A 39 -3.77 15.60 14.05
CA CYS A 39 -3.57 16.59 15.11
C CYS A 39 -2.10 16.89 15.43
N GLU A 40 -1.17 16.43 14.59
CA GLU A 40 0.27 16.64 14.82
C GLU A 40 0.66 18.12 14.82
N GLU A 41 -0.16 19.01 14.24
CA GLU A 41 0.03 20.47 14.35
C GLU A 41 -0.28 21.03 15.75
N ARG A 42 -1.11 20.35 16.57
CA ARG A 42 -1.57 20.87 17.87
C ARG A 42 -0.63 20.57 19.05
N ASN A 43 0.33 19.66 18.89
CA ASN A 43 1.24 19.27 19.97
C ASN A 43 2.70 19.47 19.58
N VAL A 44 3.07 20.72 19.28
CA VAL A 44 4.47 21.17 19.39
C VAL A 44 4.79 21.38 20.87
N GLN A 45 4.71 20.32 21.67
CA GLN A 45 5.56 20.26 22.84
C GLN A 45 6.93 19.86 22.30
N SER A 46 7.80 20.87 22.23
CA SER A 46 9.23 20.78 22.04
C SER A 46 9.79 19.45 22.55
N ASN A 47 10.20 18.59 21.62
CA ASN A 47 11.02 17.43 21.95
C ASN A 47 12.31 17.91 22.64
N PRO A 48 12.92 17.08 23.52
CA PRO A 48 14.19 17.43 24.16
C PRO A 48 15.20 17.76 23.06
N GLY A 49 15.80 18.95 23.17
CA GLY A 49 16.49 19.63 22.09
C GLY A 49 17.40 18.73 21.27
N LYS A 50 17.40 18.97 19.94
CA LYS A 50 18.36 18.41 18.98
C LYS A 50 19.76 18.43 19.62
N SER A 51 20.31 17.25 19.92
CA SER A 51 21.70 17.17 20.39
C SER A 51 22.56 17.89 19.37
N VAL A 52 23.38 18.84 19.83
CA VAL A 52 24.21 19.68 18.94
C VAL A 52 25.18 18.81 18.13
N LYS A 53 25.52 17.61 18.61
CA LYS A 53 26.44 16.67 17.97
C LYS A 53 25.77 15.34 17.62
N SER A 54 25.81 14.99 16.35
CA SER A 54 25.31 13.70 15.84
C SER A 54 26.31 12.56 16.12
N ASN A 55 25.80 11.36 16.35
CA ASN A 55 26.60 10.14 16.54
C ASN A 55 27.24 9.62 15.23
N GLY A 56 26.81 10.11 14.07
CA GLY A 56 27.33 9.68 12.76
C GLY A 56 26.28 9.73 11.66
N TYR A 57 26.55 9.07 10.54
CA TYR A 57 25.68 9.04 9.36
C TYR A 57 25.03 7.68 9.14
N ILE A 58 23.74 7.68 8.83
CA ILE A 58 23.03 6.47 8.41
C ILE A 58 22.77 6.53 6.91
N LEU A 59 23.31 5.55 6.20
CA LEU A 59 23.01 5.28 4.79
C LEU A 59 21.95 4.17 4.71
N VAL A 60 20.93 4.37 3.89
CA VAL A 60 19.90 3.35 3.65
C VAL A 60 19.80 3.05 2.18
N SER A 61 19.90 1.77 1.83
CA SER A 61 19.58 1.23 0.52
C SER A 61 18.29 0.43 0.64
N ALA A 62 17.15 1.09 0.42
CA ALA A 62 15.82 0.52 0.61
C ALA A 62 15.50 -0.51 -0.47
N ASN A 63 14.97 -1.66 -0.08
CA ASN A 63 14.54 -2.70 -1.00
C ASN A 63 13.02 -2.68 -1.24
N GLY A 64 12.58 -3.51 -2.19
CA GLY A 64 11.18 -3.65 -2.50
C GLY A 64 10.68 -2.68 -3.58
N GLY A 65 9.40 -2.79 -3.91
CA GLY A 65 8.72 -1.80 -4.76
C GLY A 65 8.39 -0.52 -3.99
N LEU A 66 7.86 0.50 -4.70
CA LEU A 66 7.51 1.83 -4.16
C LEU A 66 6.97 1.84 -2.72
N ASN A 67 5.95 1.02 -2.47
CA ASN A 67 5.24 0.99 -1.20
C ASN A 67 6.04 0.34 -0.06
N GLN A 68 6.94 -0.58 -0.38
CA GLN A 68 7.89 -1.15 0.59
C GLN A 68 8.99 -0.13 0.90
N GLN A 69 9.52 0.54 -0.12
CA GLN A 69 10.50 1.61 0.03
C GLN A 69 9.96 2.76 0.89
N ARG A 70 8.70 3.19 0.69
CA ARG A 70 8.02 4.19 1.53
C ARG A 70 8.08 3.85 3.02
N VAL A 71 7.81 2.59 3.37
CA VAL A 71 7.87 2.12 4.77
C VAL A 71 9.32 2.06 5.28
N ALA A 72 10.27 1.61 4.44
CA ALA A 72 11.69 1.59 4.79
C ALA A 72 12.23 3.00 5.10
N ILE A 73 11.83 4.01 4.33
CA ILE A 73 12.20 5.42 4.55
C ILE A 73 11.68 5.90 5.91
N CYS A 74 10.40 5.64 6.22
CA CYS A 74 9.82 6.06 7.50
C CYS A 74 10.49 5.36 8.70
N ASN A 75 10.86 4.09 8.54
CA ASN A 75 11.64 3.37 9.55
C ASN A 75 13.05 3.93 9.68
N ALA A 76 13.70 4.32 8.57
CA ALA A 76 15.03 4.94 8.59
C ALA A 76 15.04 6.28 9.33
N VAL A 77 14.01 7.11 9.14
CA VAL A 77 13.83 8.36 9.90
C VAL A 77 13.74 8.08 11.40
N ALA A 78 12.94 7.08 11.79
CA ALA A 78 12.81 6.67 13.19
C ALA A 78 14.12 6.13 13.78
N VAL A 79 14.87 5.33 13.03
CA VAL A 79 16.18 4.81 13.47
C VAL A 79 17.20 5.93 13.59
N ALA A 80 17.22 6.89 12.66
CA ALA A 80 18.09 8.05 12.74
C ALA A 80 17.80 8.89 13.99
N TYR A 81 16.52 9.09 14.32
CA TYR A 81 16.13 9.73 15.57
C TYR A 81 16.57 8.93 16.79
N LEU A 82 16.27 7.62 16.83
CA LEU A 82 16.59 6.72 17.93
C LEU A 82 18.10 6.71 18.26
N LEU A 83 18.94 6.79 17.23
CA LEU A 83 20.39 6.70 17.36
C LEU A 83 21.09 8.07 17.37
N ASN A 84 20.34 9.18 17.41
CA ASN A 84 20.86 10.55 17.29
C ASN A 84 21.82 10.71 16.08
N ALA A 85 21.41 10.17 14.94
CA ALA A 85 22.21 10.09 13.72
C ALA A 85 21.71 11.05 12.64
N THR A 86 22.60 11.44 11.74
CA THR A 86 22.27 12.19 10.53
C THR A 86 21.85 11.20 9.44
N LEU A 87 20.64 11.34 8.92
CA LEU A 87 20.15 10.51 7.82
C LEU A 87 20.69 11.07 6.49
N VAL A 88 21.35 10.22 5.70
CA VAL A 88 21.61 10.54 4.29
C VAL A 88 20.36 10.17 3.48
N ILE A 89 19.95 11.00 2.51
CA ILE A 89 18.79 10.73 1.65
C ILE A 89 18.82 9.27 1.18
N PRO A 90 17.78 8.47 1.47
CA PRO A 90 17.77 7.05 1.15
C PRO A 90 17.96 6.79 -0.34
N LYS A 91 18.70 5.73 -0.68
CA LYS A 91 18.81 5.21 -2.04
C LYS A 91 17.88 4.02 -2.22
N PHE A 92 17.46 3.78 -3.46
CA PHE A 92 16.60 2.64 -3.79
C PHE A 92 17.43 1.56 -4.48
N LEU A 93 17.36 0.34 -3.94
CA LEU A 93 18.02 -0.80 -4.54
C LEU A 93 17.28 -1.24 -5.79
N TYR A 94 18.05 -1.40 -6.86
CA TYR A 94 17.57 -2.02 -8.07
C TYR A 94 17.14 -3.47 -7.79
N SER A 95 16.01 -3.86 -8.36
CA SER A 95 15.46 -5.21 -8.24
C SER A 95 15.30 -5.83 -9.62
N ASN A 96 15.66 -7.10 -9.76
CA ASN A 96 15.40 -7.88 -10.96
C ASN A 96 13.89 -8.13 -11.22
N VAL A 97 13.04 -7.98 -10.21
CA VAL A 97 11.57 -8.11 -10.34
C VAL A 97 10.96 -6.85 -10.93
N TRP A 98 11.26 -5.68 -10.34
CA TRP A 98 10.64 -4.40 -10.72
C TRP A 98 11.40 -3.63 -11.80
N LYS A 99 12.69 -3.94 -11.98
CA LYS A 99 13.61 -3.38 -12.98
C LYS A 99 13.57 -1.85 -13.08
N ASP A 100 13.38 -1.18 -11.94
CA ASP A 100 13.24 0.27 -11.85
C ASP A 100 14.53 0.91 -11.34
N PRO A 101 15.17 1.82 -12.11
CA PRO A 101 16.36 2.53 -11.68
C PRO A 101 16.07 3.81 -10.87
N SER A 102 14.80 4.21 -10.71
CA SER A 102 14.41 5.44 -10.00
C SER A 102 15.02 5.52 -8.61
N GLN A 103 15.48 6.70 -8.23
CA GLN A 103 15.98 7.02 -6.89
C GLN A 103 15.00 7.91 -6.14
N PHE A 104 15.33 8.28 -4.90
CA PHE A 104 14.43 9.06 -4.03
C PHE A 104 13.91 10.32 -4.70
N GLY A 105 14.80 11.15 -5.27
CA GLY A 105 14.45 12.41 -5.92
C GLY A 105 13.62 12.28 -7.20
N ASP A 106 13.52 11.07 -7.78
CA ASP A 106 12.64 10.79 -8.91
C ASP A 106 11.18 10.56 -8.52
N ILE A 107 10.97 10.17 -7.25
CA ILE A 107 9.66 9.79 -6.71
C ILE A 107 9.15 10.84 -5.74
N TYR A 108 10.00 11.30 -4.84
CA TYR A 108 9.65 12.22 -3.75
C TYR A 108 10.42 13.53 -3.82
N GLN A 109 9.79 14.61 -3.35
CA GLN A 109 10.41 15.93 -3.29
C GLN A 109 11.43 16.01 -2.14
N GLU A 110 12.72 15.95 -2.45
CA GLU A 110 13.82 15.97 -1.45
C GLU A 110 13.78 17.19 -0.53
N SER A 111 13.69 18.39 -1.10
CA SER A 111 13.69 19.64 -0.35
C SER A 111 12.51 19.71 0.62
N TYR A 112 11.33 19.28 0.16
CA TYR A 112 10.13 19.21 0.99
C TYR A 112 10.30 18.21 2.13
N PHE A 113 10.77 16.99 1.83
CA PHE A 113 11.05 15.95 2.83
C PHE A 113 12.02 16.44 3.92
N MET A 114 13.12 17.08 3.53
CA MET A 114 14.09 17.66 4.46
C MET A 114 13.47 18.79 5.30
N SER A 115 12.66 19.65 4.68
CA SER A 115 12.05 20.80 5.37
C SER A 115 11.03 20.39 6.43
N VAL A 116 10.24 19.35 6.17
CA VAL A 116 9.20 18.86 7.09
C VAL A 116 9.81 18.21 8.34
N LEU A 117 10.99 17.60 8.21
CA LEU A 117 11.66 16.82 9.26
C LEU A 117 12.86 17.54 9.90
N LYS A 118 13.15 18.79 9.51
CA LYS A 118 14.37 19.54 9.91
C LYS A 118 14.54 19.71 11.43
N ASP A 119 13.40 19.79 12.14
CA ASP A 119 13.32 20.01 13.58
C ASP A 119 13.38 18.69 14.37
N ASP A 120 13.18 17.55 13.69
CA ASP A 120 13.19 16.21 14.31
C ASP A 120 14.55 15.51 14.13
N ILE A 121 15.11 15.53 12.91
CA ILE A 121 16.39 14.88 12.59
C ILE A 121 17.22 15.73 11.62
N SER A 122 18.54 15.53 11.64
CA SER A 122 19.43 16.06 10.60
C SER A 122 19.38 15.17 9.37
N ILE A 123 19.15 15.77 8.20
CA ILE A 123 19.13 15.07 6.91
C ILE A 123 20.11 15.76 5.96
N VAL A 124 20.92 14.98 5.25
CA VAL A 124 21.85 15.47 4.22
C VAL A 124 21.65 14.70 2.92
N LYS A 125 21.94 15.32 1.78
CA LYS A 125 21.83 14.65 0.47
C LYS A 125 22.89 13.57 0.26
N GLU A 126 24.10 13.85 0.71
CA GLU A 126 25.27 12.99 0.54
C GLU A 126 26.15 13.04 1.78
N LEU A 127 27.04 12.06 1.91
CA LEU A 127 28.08 12.09 2.93
C LEU A 127 29.03 13.27 2.74
N PRO A 128 29.65 13.77 3.83
CA PRO A 128 30.74 14.73 3.75
C PRO A 128 31.87 14.24 2.82
N PRO A 129 32.58 15.14 2.11
CA PRO A 129 33.61 14.75 1.14
C PRO A 129 34.65 13.75 1.67
N HIS A 130 35.12 13.93 2.91
CA HIS A 130 36.11 13.05 3.54
C HIS A 130 35.59 11.63 3.85
N MET A 131 34.27 11.40 3.81
CA MET A 131 33.65 10.09 4.03
C MET A 131 33.13 9.43 2.74
N LYS A 132 33.13 10.14 1.59
CA LYS A 132 32.55 9.61 0.34
C LYS A 132 33.33 8.41 -0.23
N SER A 133 34.64 8.36 0.01
CA SER A 133 35.52 7.29 -0.45
C SER A 133 35.65 6.12 0.52
N MET A 134 34.93 6.13 1.65
CA MET A 134 34.99 5.04 2.63
C MET A 134 34.25 3.81 2.10
N ASP A 135 34.92 2.66 2.14
CA ASP A 135 34.29 1.37 1.92
C ASP A 135 33.61 0.91 3.22
N VAL A 136 32.30 1.19 3.31
CA VAL A 136 31.48 0.90 4.50
C VAL A 136 31.40 -0.60 4.80
N GLU A 137 31.53 -1.45 3.78
CA GLU A 137 31.55 -2.91 3.94
C GLU A 137 32.89 -3.39 4.49
N ALA A 138 34.01 -2.92 3.91
CA ALA A 138 35.35 -3.30 4.34
C ALA A 138 35.64 -2.93 5.81
N ILE A 139 35.08 -1.82 6.31
CA ILE A 139 35.21 -1.42 7.72
C ILE A 139 34.19 -2.10 8.66
N GLY A 140 33.41 -3.07 8.16
CA GLY A 140 32.44 -3.84 8.94
C GLY A 140 31.24 -3.02 9.44
N SER A 141 30.85 -1.97 8.72
CA SER A 141 29.73 -1.08 9.10
C SER A 141 28.50 -1.24 8.19
N GLN A 142 28.36 -2.40 7.57
CA GLN A 142 27.21 -2.78 6.76
C GLN A 142 26.26 -3.69 7.56
N ILE A 143 24.98 -3.32 7.60
CA ILE A 143 23.90 -4.09 8.22
C ILE A 143 22.98 -4.60 7.13
N THR A 144 22.63 -5.88 7.21
CA THR A 144 21.79 -6.59 6.25
C THR A 144 20.61 -7.27 6.95
N ASP A 145 19.82 -7.98 6.14
CA ASP A 145 18.73 -8.83 6.58
C ASP A 145 19.13 -10.00 7.50
N ALA A 146 20.43 -10.34 7.56
CA ALA A 146 20.99 -11.37 8.43
C ALA A 146 21.30 -10.85 9.84
N ASP A 147 21.60 -9.55 9.98
CA ASP A 147 22.07 -8.94 11.23
C ASP A 147 20.91 -8.45 12.11
N LEU A 148 19.82 -8.00 11.49
CA LEU A 148 18.62 -7.57 12.17
C LEU A 148 17.45 -8.47 11.81
N VAL A 149 16.78 -9.05 12.80
CA VAL A 149 15.57 -9.86 12.57
C VAL A 149 14.42 -9.02 12.00
N LYS A 150 13.40 -9.70 11.46
CA LYS A 150 12.17 -9.03 11.04
C LYS A 150 11.46 -8.47 12.29
N GLU A 151 10.98 -7.23 12.20
CA GLU A 151 10.32 -6.53 13.32
C GLU A 151 11.23 -6.38 14.56
N ALA A 152 12.53 -6.16 14.33
CA ALA A 152 13.52 -5.82 15.35
C ALA A 152 13.09 -4.63 16.23
N THR A 153 13.41 -4.72 17.52
CA THR A 153 13.06 -3.75 18.56
C THR A 153 14.04 -2.58 18.60
N SER A 154 13.68 -1.49 19.27
CA SER A 154 14.60 -0.37 19.52
C SER A 154 15.88 -0.82 20.24
N ALA A 155 15.78 -1.78 21.17
CA ALA A 155 16.92 -2.35 21.87
C ALA A 155 17.89 -3.07 20.93
N ASP A 156 17.39 -3.75 19.89
CA ASP A 156 18.24 -4.41 18.90
C ASP A 156 19.08 -3.38 18.12
N TYR A 157 18.48 -2.25 17.72
CA TYR A 157 19.23 -1.17 17.05
C TYR A 157 20.27 -0.54 17.99
N ILE A 158 19.93 -0.31 19.26
CA ILE A 158 20.88 0.22 20.24
C ILE A 158 22.03 -0.77 20.49
N LYS A 159 21.74 -2.07 20.56
CA LYS A 159 22.74 -3.10 20.83
C LYS A 159 23.66 -3.37 19.63
N ILE A 160 23.11 -3.39 18.42
CA ILE A 160 23.81 -3.86 17.22
C ILE A 160 24.35 -2.69 16.39
N VAL A 161 23.54 -1.65 16.19
CA VAL A 161 23.83 -0.58 15.23
C VAL A 161 24.57 0.57 15.87
N LEU A 162 24.18 0.99 17.08
CA LEU A 162 24.81 2.13 17.76
C LEU A 162 26.32 1.95 17.97
N PRO A 163 26.86 0.78 18.38
CA PRO A 163 28.29 0.62 18.57
C PRO A 163 29.07 0.78 17.26
N LEU A 164 28.54 0.27 16.15
CA LEU A 164 29.14 0.43 14.82
C LEU A 164 29.12 1.90 14.40
N LEU A 165 28.01 2.60 14.64
CA LEU A 165 27.87 4.01 14.32
C LEU A 165 28.88 4.87 15.09
N LEU A 166 29.02 4.64 16.41
CA LEU A 166 29.96 5.38 17.24
C LEU A 166 31.42 5.09 16.88
N ARG A 167 31.74 3.84 16.51
CA ARG A 167 33.10 3.42 16.14
C ARG A 167 33.52 3.95 14.77
N ASN A 168 32.64 3.84 13.77
CA ASN A 168 32.97 4.06 12.37
C ASN A 168 32.46 5.42 11.83
N GLY A 169 31.61 6.12 12.58
CA GLY A 169 30.98 7.38 12.17
C GLY A 169 29.93 7.24 11.06
N VAL A 170 29.78 6.05 10.47
CA VAL A 170 28.82 5.75 9.40
C VAL A 170 28.34 4.30 9.51
N VAL A 171 27.06 4.05 9.27
CA VAL A 171 26.49 2.70 9.09
C VAL A 171 25.64 2.66 7.83
N ARG A 172 25.76 1.59 7.04
CA ARG A 172 24.93 1.34 5.85
C ARG A 172 23.99 0.17 6.06
N PHE A 173 22.68 0.43 5.96
CA PHE A 173 21.68 -0.62 5.81
C PHE A 173 21.53 -0.99 4.34
N LEU A 174 21.97 -2.20 3.98
CA LEU A 174 21.82 -2.75 2.63
C LEU A 174 20.60 -3.68 2.59
N GLY A 175 19.63 -3.39 1.72
CA GLY A 175 18.42 -4.21 1.61
C GLY A 175 17.36 -3.84 2.65
N TYR A 176 17.33 -2.59 3.12
CA TYR A 176 16.50 -2.21 4.25
C TYR A 176 15.01 -2.17 3.86
N GLY A 177 14.19 -2.94 4.57
CA GLY A 177 12.75 -3.01 4.37
C GLY A 177 11.96 -2.63 5.61
N ASN A 178 10.81 -3.28 5.83
CA ASN A 178 10.06 -3.13 7.08
C ASN A 178 10.70 -3.95 8.23
N ARG A 179 11.84 -3.47 8.74
CA ARG A 179 12.62 -4.15 9.79
C ARG A 179 12.36 -3.63 11.20
N LEU A 180 12.09 -2.34 11.40
CA LEU A 180 11.76 -1.78 12.73
C LEU A 180 10.32 -2.16 13.12
N GLY A 181 10.17 -2.88 14.23
CA GLY A 181 8.89 -3.27 14.80
C GLY A 181 7.99 -2.07 15.13
N PHE A 182 6.69 -2.32 15.28
CA PHE A 182 5.77 -1.27 15.70
C PHE A 182 5.72 -1.13 17.21
N ASP A 183 5.78 -2.22 17.98
CA ASP A 183 5.71 -2.16 19.43
C ASP A 183 6.67 -3.16 20.10
N PRO A 184 7.22 -2.83 21.27
CA PRO A 184 7.11 -1.54 21.94
C PRO A 184 8.03 -0.51 21.25
N LEU A 185 7.50 0.68 20.94
CA LEU A 185 8.29 1.81 20.45
C LEU A 185 7.78 3.09 21.13
N PRO A 186 8.65 3.98 21.63
CA PRO A 186 8.20 5.20 22.30
C PRO A 186 7.25 6.04 21.43
N SER A 187 6.21 6.60 22.05
CA SER A 187 5.14 7.33 21.35
C SER A 187 5.67 8.46 20.47
N TYR A 188 6.68 9.21 20.92
CA TYR A 188 7.30 10.29 20.14
C TYR A 188 7.99 9.79 18.85
N ILE A 189 8.58 8.58 18.86
CA ILE A 189 9.18 7.98 17.65
C ILE A 189 8.07 7.49 16.70
N GLN A 190 6.98 6.96 17.25
CA GLN A 190 5.83 6.56 16.44
C GLN A 190 5.19 7.78 15.76
N ARG A 191 5.00 8.89 16.48
CA ARG A 191 4.61 10.20 15.91
C ARG A 191 5.50 10.61 14.76
N LEU A 192 6.82 10.52 14.93
CA LEU A 192 7.75 10.83 13.85
C LEU A 192 7.57 9.91 12.61
N ARG A 193 7.26 8.62 12.79
CA ARG A 193 6.94 7.72 11.66
C ARG A 193 5.63 8.11 10.99
N CYS A 194 4.62 8.50 11.75
CA CYS A 194 3.34 9.00 11.22
C CYS A 194 3.58 10.30 10.44
N LYS A 195 4.30 11.27 11.01
CA LYS A 195 4.73 12.51 10.36
C LYS A 195 5.45 12.25 9.04
N CYS A 196 6.45 11.38 9.05
CA CYS A 196 7.18 11.01 7.84
C CYS A 196 6.25 10.41 6.77
N ASN A 197 5.39 9.46 7.14
CA ASN A 197 4.53 8.76 6.20
C ASN A 197 3.38 9.63 5.68
N PHE A 198 2.74 10.44 6.50
CA PHE A 198 1.54 11.19 6.11
C PHE A 198 1.86 12.59 5.57
N HIS A 199 2.97 13.19 6.00
CA HIS A 199 3.29 14.59 5.70
C HIS A 199 4.57 14.79 4.90
N ALA A 200 5.65 14.06 5.18
CA ALA A 200 6.97 14.36 4.59
C ALA A 200 7.18 13.78 3.18
N LEU A 201 6.54 12.65 2.86
CA LEU A 201 6.72 11.94 1.58
C LEU A 201 5.73 12.38 0.51
N LYS A 202 6.04 13.52 -0.11
CA LYS A 202 5.28 14.12 -1.22
C LYS A 202 5.85 13.73 -2.57
N PHE A 203 5.00 13.25 -3.47
CA PHE A 203 5.42 12.86 -4.82
C PHE A 203 5.97 14.06 -5.61
N VAL A 204 6.91 13.82 -6.52
CA VAL A 204 7.46 14.87 -7.40
C VAL A 204 6.37 15.49 -8.31
N PRO A 205 6.52 16.76 -8.70
CA PRO A 205 5.55 17.49 -9.54
C PRO A 205 5.00 16.72 -10.73
N LYS A 206 5.87 15.99 -11.45
CA LYS A 206 5.48 15.22 -12.64
C LYS A 206 4.46 14.11 -12.33
N ILE A 207 4.67 13.37 -11.23
CA ILE A 207 3.74 12.34 -10.76
C ILE A 207 2.43 12.99 -10.30
N GLN A 208 2.51 14.10 -9.56
CA GLN A 208 1.33 14.81 -9.07
C GLN A 208 0.45 15.34 -10.21
N HIS A 209 1.07 15.93 -11.24
CA HIS A 209 0.37 16.46 -12.41
C HIS A 209 -0.35 15.36 -13.20
N VAL A 210 0.35 14.29 -13.56
CA VAL A 210 -0.27 13.17 -14.31
C VAL A 210 -1.29 12.42 -13.46
N GLY A 211 -1.06 12.29 -12.15
CA GLY A 211 -2.03 11.76 -11.21
C GLY A 211 -3.31 12.60 -11.17
N SER A 212 -3.19 13.93 -11.12
CA SER A 212 -4.34 14.85 -11.15
C SER A 212 -5.15 14.68 -12.43
N LEU A 213 -4.46 14.63 -13.58
CA LEU A 213 -5.08 14.38 -14.88
C LEU A 213 -5.81 13.02 -14.95
N LEU A 214 -5.19 11.97 -14.41
CA LEU A 214 -5.79 10.65 -14.32
C LEU A 214 -7.11 10.71 -13.53
N ILE A 215 -7.12 11.33 -12.35
CA ILE A 215 -8.32 11.42 -11.51
C ILE A 215 -9.41 12.26 -12.18
N LYS A 216 -9.04 13.37 -12.82
CA LYS A 216 -9.97 14.19 -13.62
C LYS A 216 -10.70 13.33 -14.65
N ARG A 217 -9.97 12.51 -15.41
CA ARG A 217 -10.55 11.62 -16.43
C ARG A 217 -11.40 10.50 -15.84
N ILE A 218 -11.02 9.95 -14.68
CA ILE A 218 -11.84 8.94 -13.97
C ILE A 218 -13.19 9.55 -13.53
N ARG A 219 -13.15 10.71 -12.87
CA ARG A 219 -14.34 11.36 -12.30
C ARG A 219 -15.24 12.02 -13.36
N LYS A 220 -14.71 12.22 -14.58
CA LYS A 220 -15.27 12.91 -15.74
C LYS A 220 -15.55 14.40 -15.55
N TYR A 221 -15.98 14.80 -14.36
CA TYR A 221 -16.31 16.18 -13.99
C TYR A 221 -15.48 16.64 -12.79
N SER A 222 -15.28 17.96 -12.69
CA SER A 222 -14.61 18.60 -11.56
C SER A 222 -15.50 18.54 -10.31
N VAL A 223 -14.95 18.01 -9.21
CA VAL A 223 -15.59 17.97 -7.88
C VAL A 223 -14.78 18.84 -6.94
N PRO A 224 -15.41 19.51 -5.95
CA PRO A 224 -14.66 20.14 -4.88
C PRO A 224 -13.58 19.21 -4.33
N PRO A 225 -12.32 19.66 -4.25
CA PRO A 225 -11.21 18.83 -3.81
C PRO A 225 -11.46 18.26 -2.41
N SER A 226 -11.34 16.94 -2.26
CA SER A 226 -11.26 16.35 -0.93
C SER A 226 -9.91 16.68 -0.28
N MET A 227 -9.82 16.47 1.03
CA MET A 227 -8.54 16.63 1.71
C MET A 227 -7.49 15.62 1.20
N LEU A 228 -7.91 14.41 0.81
CA LEU A 228 -7.05 13.44 0.12
C LEU A 228 -6.51 13.99 -1.21
N ASP A 229 -7.36 14.65 -2.01
CA ASP A 229 -6.94 15.27 -3.27
C ASP A 229 -5.90 16.39 -2.99
N THR A 230 -6.19 17.25 -2.02
CA THR A 230 -5.31 18.36 -1.62
C THR A 230 -3.92 17.85 -1.23
N GLN A 231 -3.85 16.79 -0.43
CA GLN A 231 -2.58 16.23 0.04
C GLN A 231 -1.78 15.54 -1.08
N LEU A 232 -2.46 14.92 -2.04
CA LEU A 232 -1.79 14.20 -3.13
C LEU A 232 -1.35 15.11 -4.29
N PHE A 233 -2.13 16.14 -4.62
CA PHE A 233 -1.91 16.96 -5.81
C PHE A 233 -1.33 18.34 -5.51
N GLY A 234 -1.57 18.89 -4.32
CA GLY A 234 -1.12 20.25 -3.96
C GLY A 234 -1.58 21.29 -4.99
N LYS A 235 -0.62 22.02 -5.58
CA LYS A 235 -0.89 23.06 -6.57
C LYS A 235 -1.33 22.56 -7.96
N PHE A 236 -1.25 21.25 -8.21
CA PHE A 236 -1.67 20.64 -9.48
C PHE A 236 -3.17 20.29 -9.50
N MET A 237 -3.91 20.74 -8.50
CA MET A 237 -5.36 20.76 -8.53
C MET A 237 -5.84 21.75 -9.58
N GLU A 238 -6.62 21.27 -10.56
CA GLU A 238 -7.33 22.16 -11.48
C GLU A 238 -8.64 22.59 -10.84
N ASN A 239 -8.76 23.89 -10.53
CA ASN A 239 -9.97 24.51 -9.97
C ASN A 239 -10.84 25.17 -11.05
N LYS A 240 -10.80 24.71 -12.31
CA LYS A 240 -11.67 25.29 -13.33
C LYS A 240 -13.08 24.73 -13.16
N GLU A 241 -13.95 25.53 -12.57
CA GLU A 241 -15.40 25.38 -12.61
C GLU A 241 -15.87 25.65 -14.04
N ASP A 242 -16.07 24.61 -14.83
CA ASP A 242 -16.94 24.72 -15.99
C ASP A 242 -18.38 24.65 -15.47
N HIS A 243 -18.98 25.82 -15.24
CA HIS A 243 -20.30 25.99 -14.62
C HIS A 243 -21.44 25.25 -15.34
N GLU A 244 -21.27 24.88 -16.61
CA GLU A 244 -22.27 24.11 -17.37
C GLU A 244 -22.26 22.59 -17.04
N GLU A 245 -21.17 22.05 -16.50
CA GLU A 245 -21.01 20.59 -16.30
C GLU A 245 -21.32 20.11 -14.86
N ALA A 246 -21.35 21.02 -13.89
CA ALA A 246 -21.57 20.70 -12.47
C ALA A 246 -22.96 20.09 -12.18
N ALA A 247 -23.94 20.27 -13.06
CA ALA A 247 -25.32 19.79 -12.90
C ALA A 247 -25.49 18.27 -13.03
N ARG A 248 -24.53 17.54 -13.64
CA ARG A 248 -24.64 16.08 -13.87
C ARG A 248 -24.06 15.20 -12.76
N GLY A 249 -23.35 15.78 -11.78
CA GLY A 249 -22.69 15.04 -10.70
C GLY A 249 -21.51 14.18 -11.18
N SER A 250 -20.52 13.96 -10.31
CA SER A 250 -19.32 13.17 -10.67
C SER A 250 -19.59 11.68 -10.77
N THR A 251 -18.86 11.01 -11.67
CA THR A 251 -18.86 9.54 -11.70
C THR A 251 -18.11 9.01 -10.47
N LYS A 252 -18.84 8.35 -9.56
CA LYS A 252 -18.21 7.60 -8.47
C LYS A 252 -17.48 6.38 -9.01
N TYR A 253 -16.31 6.08 -8.48
CA TYR A 253 -15.54 4.91 -8.89
C TYR A 253 -15.02 4.10 -7.70
N LEU A 254 -14.92 2.80 -7.93
CA LEU A 254 -14.28 1.87 -7.02
C LEU A 254 -12.86 1.61 -7.54
N ALA A 255 -11.85 1.84 -6.71
CA ALA A 255 -10.50 1.38 -7.02
C ALA A 255 -10.30 -0.03 -6.44
N LEU A 256 -9.96 -0.99 -7.30
CA LEU A 256 -9.66 -2.37 -6.93
C LEU A 256 -8.16 -2.62 -7.06
N HIS A 257 -7.50 -2.90 -5.94
CA HIS A 257 -6.15 -3.46 -5.94
C HIS A 257 -6.22 -4.98 -5.89
N LEU A 258 -6.05 -5.61 -7.06
CA LEU A 258 -6.23 -7.05 -7.27
C LEU A 258 -5.01 -7.90 -6.88
N ARG A 259 -3.82 -7.29 -6.79
CA ARG A 259 -2.54 -7.92 -6.39
C ARG A 259 -2.39 -9.38 -6.87
N PHE A 260 -2.57 -9.58 -8.18
CA PHE A 260 -2.54 -10.87 -8.85
C PHE A 260 -1.52 -10.89 -9.99
N GLU A 261 -0.47 -10.09 -9.87
CA GLU A 261 0.68 -10.13 -10.76
C GLU A 261 1.52 -11.38 -10.51
N VAL A 262 2.30 -11.78 -11.52
CA VAL A 262 3.09 -13.03 -11.52
C VAL A 262 4.02 -13.13 -10.30
N ASP A 263 4.59 -12.01 -9.85
CA ASP A 263 5.49 -11.98 -8.69
C ASP A 263 4.75 -12.39 -7.40
N MET A 264 3.53 -11.89 -7.18
CA MET A 264 2.70 -12.26 -6.04
C MET A 264 2.21 -13.71 -6.14
N VAL A 265 1.70 -14.09 -7.31
CA VAL A 265 1.18 -15.43 -7.58
C VAL A 265 2.28 -16.47 -7.33
N ALA A 266 3.48 -16.24 -7.85
CA ALA A 266 4.64 -17.10 -7.66
C ALA A 266 5.11 -17.13 -6.19
N TYR A 267 5.22 -15.98 -5.53
CA TYR A 267 5.66 -15.86 -4.14
C TYR A 267 4.70 -16.55 -3.16
N SER A 268 3.40 -16.55 -3.45
CA SER A 268 2.37 -17.09 -2.55
C SER A 268 2.43 -18.61 -2.34
N LEU A 269 3.12 -19.34 -3.22
CA LEU A 269 3.16 -20.82 -3.26
C LEU A 269 1.79 -21.50 -3.45
N CYS A 270 0.76 -20.73 -3.77
CA CYS A 270 -0.59 -21.23 -3.98
C CYS A 270 -0.80 -21.76 -5.41
N GLU A 271 -1.91 -22.46 -5.59
CA GLU A 271 -2.42 -22.90 -6.89
C GLU A 271 -3.74 -22.19 -7.20
N PHE A 272 -3.93 -21.86 -8.48
CA PHE A 272 -5.02 -21.02 -9.00
C PHE A 272 -5.75 -21.68 -10.18
N GLY A 273 -5.68 -23.01 -10.24
CA GLY A 273 -6.44 -23.83 -11.17
C GLY A 273 -5.79 -24.03 -12.54
N GLY A 274 -4.57 -23.53 -12.79
CA GLY A 274 -3.87 -23.71 -14.06
C GLY A 274 -3.11 -25.04 -14.23
N GLY A 275 -3.28 -25.98 -13.29
CA GLY A 275 -2.80 -27.36 -13.41
C GLY A 275 -1.27 -27.50 -13.48
N LYS A 276 -0.79 -28.43 -14.32
CA LYS A 276 0.66 -28.71 -14.45
C LYS A 276 1.43 -27.53 -15.06
N ASN A 277 0.82 -26.80 -15.98
CA ASN A 277 1.46 -25.68 -16.68
C ASN A 277 1.72 -24.51 -15.72
N GLU A 278 0.71 -24.11 -14.95
CA GLU A 278 0.87 -23.06 -13.93
C GLU A 278 1.93 -23.43 -12.89
N ARG A 279 1.94 -24.68 -12.42
CA ARG A 279 2.97 -25.14 -11.48
C ARG A 279 4.38 -25.03 -12.04
N LYS A 280 4.57 -25.39 -13.32
CA LYS A 280 5.87 -25.30 -14.01
C LYS A 280 6.29 -23.84 -14.16
N ASP A 281 5.41 -22.99 -14.68
CA ASP A 281 5.68 -21.57 -14.92
C ASP A 281 6.05 -20.83 -13.62
N LEU A 282 5.21 -20.95 -12.58
CA LEU A 282 5.47 -20.30 -11.29
C LEU A 282 6.72 -20.85 -10.59
N LYS A 283 7.08 -22.13 -10.81
CA LYS A 283 8.34 -22.69 -10.32
C LYS A 283 9.53 -22.02 -11.01
N SER A 284 9.53 -21.95 -12.34
CA SER A 284 10.60 -21.29 -13.10
C SER A 284 10.74 -19.81 -12.75
N TYR A 285 9.61 -19.10 -12.52
CA TYR A 285 9.64 -17.72 -12.06
C TYR A 285 10.32 -17.58 -10.69
N ARG A 286 9.98 -18.45 -9.72
CA ARG A 286 10.60 -18.46 -8.37
C ARG A 286 12.09 -18.74 -8.42
N GLU A 287 12.53 -19.68 -9.25
CA GLU A 287 13.95 -20.03 -9.41
C GLU A 287 14.76 -18.83 -9.93
N SER A 288 14.18 -18.06 -10.84
CA SER A 288 14.84 -16.90 -11.44
C SER A 288 14.82 -15.65 -10.55
N HIS A 289 13.71 -15.41 -9.83
CA HIS A 289 13.48 -14.13 -9.15
C HIS A 289 13.53 -14.20 -7.62
N PHE A 290 13.32 -15.38 -7.02
CA PHE A 290 13.23 -15.55 -5.57
C PHE A 290 14.17 -16.65 -5.02
N PRO A 291 15.47 -16.63 -5.33
CA PRO A 291 16.41 -17.65 -4.84
C PRO A 291 16.48 -17.71 -3.31
N LEU A 292 16.40 -16.55 -2.63
CA LEU A 292 16.36 -16.48 -1.16
C LEU A 292 15.08 -17.09 -0.57
N LEU A 293 13.94 -16.98 -1.26
CA LEU A 293 12.72 -17.67 -0.85
C LEU A 293 12.92 -19.18 -0.92
N LEU A 294 13.46 -19.69 -2.03
CA LEU A 294 13.72 -21.11 -2.21
C LEU A 294 14.71 -21.65 -1.17
N ALA A 295 15.76 -20.88 -0.85
CA ALA A 295 16.69 -21.24 0.22
C ALA A 295 16.00 -21.35 1.58
N ARG A 296 15.12 -20.39 1.92
CA ARG A 296 14.33 -20.42 3.16
C ARG A 296 13.37 -21.61 3.22
N LEU A 297 12.77 -21.99 2.09
CA LEU A 297 11.82 -23.09 2.02
C LEU A 297 12.48 -24.46 2.27
N LYS A 298 13.78 -24.63 2.03
CA LYS A 298 14.50 -25.89 2.33
C LYS A 298 14.42 -26.27 3.81
N ASN A 299 14.38 -25.27 4.69
CA ASN A 299 14.35 -25.46 6.14
C ASN A 299 12.95 -25.22 6.75
N ALA A 300 11.96 -24.89 5.92
CA ALA A 300 10.61 -24.59 6.38
C ALA A 300 9.71 -25.83 6.34
N THR A 301 8.77 -25.92 7.28
CA THR A 301 7.71 -26.93 7.21
C THR A 301 6.89 -26.73 5.95
N TYR A 302 6.74 -27.78 5.15
CA TYR A 302 5.91 -27.77 3.95
C TYR A 302 4.43 -27.55 4.33
N ILE A 303 3.76 -26.66 3.61
CA ILE A 303 2.32 -26.38 3.75
C ILE A 303 1.69 -26.61 2.38
N SER A 304 0.66 -27.44 2.32
CA SER A 304 -0.03 -27.74 1.07
C SER A 304 -0.72 -26.50 0.49
N PRO A 305 -0.86 -26.36 -0.84
CA PRO A 305 -1.61 -25.25 -1.44
C PRO A 305 -3.06 -25.09 -0.91
N PRO A 306 -3.83 -26.18 -0.69
CA PRO A 306 -5.12 -26.08 -0.01
C PRO A 306 -5.04 -25.49 1.41
N ASP A 307 -4.02 -25.84 2.20
CA ASP A 307 -3.83 -25.29 3.54
C ASP A 307 -3.37 -23.83 3.52
N LEU A 308 -2.56 -23.44 2.53
CA LEU A 308 -2.24 -22.03 2.28
C LEU A 308 -3.50 -21.22 1.97
N ARG A 309 -4.41 -21.77 1.15
CA ARG A 309 -5.71 -21.15 0.87
C ARG A 309 -6.57 -21.06 2.12
N LYS A 310 -6.74 -22.17 2.85
CA LYS A 310 -7.54 -22.26 4.08
C LYS A 310 -7.03 -21.33 5.19
N SER A 311 -5.72 -21.12 5.28
CA SER A 311 -5.10 -20.18 6.22
C SER A 311 -5.17 -18.72 5.77
N GLY A 312 -5.69 -18.43 4.56
CA GLY A 312 -5.81 -17.09 4.02
C GLY A 312 -4.48 -16.51 3.53
N ARG A 313 -3.50 -17.35 3.16
CA ARG A 313 -2.20 -16.90 2.66
C ARG A 313 -2.20 -16.62 1.16
N CYS A 314 -3.12 -17.22 0.40
CA CYS A 314 -3.25 -16.95 -1.04
C CYS A 314 -3.85 -15.56 -1.32
N PRO A 315 -3.44 -14.88 -2.41
CA PRO A 315 -4.21 -13.77 -2.97
C PRO A 315 -5.56 -14.28 -3.53
N LEU A 316 -6.56 -13.40 -3.60
CA LEU A 316 -7.81 -13.72 -4.30
C LEU A 316 -7.57 -13.68 -5.81
N THR A 317 -8.22 -14.57 -6.53
CA THR A 317 -8.26 -14.54 -8.00
C THR A 317 -9.27 -13.49 -8.51
N PRO A 318 -9.26 -13.12 -9.80
CA PRO A 318 -10.28 -12.21 -10.34
C PRO A 318 -11.71 -12.73 -10.18
N GLU A 319 -11.91 -14.04 -10.31
CA GLU A 319 -13.19 -14.72 -10.08
C GLU A 319 -13.70 -14.45 -8.65
N GLU A 320 -12.83 -14.64 -7.65
CA GLU A 320 -13.17 -14.41 -6.24
C GLU A 320 -13.40 -12.93 -5.94
N ALA A 321 -12.59 -12.04 -6.51
CA ALA A 321 -12.77 -10.60 -6.37
C ALA A 321 -14.13 -10.15 -6.93
N ALA A 322 -14.50 -10.64 -8.11
CA ALA A 322 -15.78 -10.33 -8.74
C ALA A 322 -16.97 -10.82 -7.89
N LEU A 323 -16.87 -12.05 -7.37
CA LEU A 323 -17.88 -12.63 -6.48
C LEU A 323 -18.03 -11.83 -5.19
N VAL A 324 -16.92 -11.39 -4.57
CA VAL A 324 -16.97 -10.55 -3.36
C VAL A 324 -17.68 -9.22 -3.64
N LEU A 325 -17.34 -8.53 -4.73
CA LEU A 325 -18.02 -7.27 -5.09
C LEU A 325 -19.50 -7.49 -5.38
N ALA A 326 -19.86 -8.58 -6.06
CA ALA A 326 -21.25 -8.90 -6.38
C ALA A 326 -22.05 -9.27 -5.12
N GLY A 327 -21.43 -10.03 -4.20
CA GLY A 327 -22.00 -10.35 -2.89
C GLY A 327 -22.13 -9.15 -1.96
N LEU A 328 -21.32 -8.11 -2.14
CA LEU A 328 -21.52 -6.83 -1.45
C LEU A 328 -22.70 -6.04 -2.02
N GLY A 329 -22.99 -6.20 -3.31
CA GLY A 329 -24.08 -5.52 -4.00
C GLY A 329 -23.65 -4.39 -4.90
N PHE A 330 -22.37 -4.34 -5.31
CA PHE A 330 -21.96 -3.47 -6.42
C PHE A 330 -22.73 -3.85 -7.68
N LYS A 331 -23.16 -2.85 -8.45
CA LYS A 331 -23.94 -3.07 -9.67
C LYS A 331 -23.02 -3.38 -10.84
N ARG A 332 -23.54 -4.08 -11.86
CA ARG A 332 -22.80 -4.35 -13.10
C ARG A 332 -22.20 -3.08 -13.73
N GLY A 333 -22.95 -1.98 -13.74
CA GLY A 333 -22.47 -0.67 -14.23
C GLY A 333 -21.41 0.04 -13.37
N THR A 334 -20.96 -0.53 -12.24
CA THR A 334 -19.95 0.08 -11.36
C THR A 334 -18.68 0.39 -12.15
N TYR A 335 -18.21 1.64 -12.08
CA TYR A 335 -16.94 2.06 -12.68
C TYR A 335 -15.78 1.59 -11.80
N VAL A 336 -14.94 0.70 -12.32
CA VAL A 336 -13.87 0.06 -11.54
C VAL A 336 -12.51 0.47 -12.09
N TYR A 337 -11.74 1.22 -11.31
CA TYR A 337 -10.31 1.43 -11.56
C TYR A 337 -9.53 0.22 -11.07
N LEU A 338 -8.90 -0.53 -11.98
CA LEU A 338 -8.06 -1.67 -11.65
C LEU A 338 -6.61 -1.20 -11.44
N ALA A 339 -6.17 -1.24 -10.18
CA ALA A 339 -4.81 -0.91 -9.79
C ALA A 339 -3.91 -2.15 -9.83
N GLY A 340 -2.70 -1.94 -10.33
CA GLY A 340 -1.73 -3.00 -10.57
C GLY A 340 -1.20 -2.93 -12.00
N SER A 341 -0.38 -3.92 -12.34
CA SER A 341 0.19 -4.05 -13.68
C SER A 341 -0.44 -5.23 -14.42
N HIS A 342 0.38 -6.13 -14.96
CA HIS A 342 -0.06 -7.29 -15.71
C HIS A 342 -0.58 -8.38 -14.77
N ILE A 343 -1.89 -8.61 -14.82
CA ILE A 343 -2.54 -9.72 -14.14
C ILE A 343 -2.03 -11.04 -14.73
N TYR A 344 -1.62 -11.98 -13.87
CA TYR A 344 -1.15 -13.29 -14.30
C TYR A 344 -2.25 -14.05 -15.06
N GLY A 345 -1.94 -14.52 -16.26
CA GLY A 345 -2.93 -15.12 -17.18
C GLY A 345 -3.69 -14.10 -18.05
N GLY A 346 -3.48 -12.80 -17.87
CA GLY A 346 -3.98 -11.74 -18.75
C GLY A 346 -5.51 -11.73 -18.91
N ASN A 347 -5.98 -11.47 -20.14
CA ASN A 347 -7.40 -11.30 -20.44
C ASN A 347 -8.24 -12.54 -20.13
N SER A 348 -7.70 -13.75 -20.35
CA SER A 348 -8.44 -14.99 -20.05
C SER A 348 -8.68 -15.14 -18.55
N ARG A 349 -7.72 -14.74 -17.72
CA ARG A 349 -7.88 -14.74 -16.26
C ARG A 349 -8.80 -13.62 -15.77
N MET A 350 -8.88 -12.50 -16.48
CA MET A 350 -9.76 -11.38 -16.15
C MET A 350 -11.20 -11.53 -16.65
N GLU A 351 -11.46 -12.40 -17.63
CA GLU A 351 -12.80 -12.61 -18.24
C GLU A 351 -13.92 -12.78 -17.20
N PRO A 352 -13.76 -13.61 -16.15
CA PRO A 352 -14.82 -13.79 -15.16
C PRO A 352 -15.18 -12.51 -14.40
N PHE A 353 -14.18 -11.63 -14.21
CA PHE A 353 -14.39 -10.33 -13.57
C PHE A 353 -15.09 -9.36 -14.52
N THR A 354 -14.56 -9.20 -15.73
CA THR A 354 -15.09 -8.24 -16.72
C THR A 354 -16.47 -8.64 -17.23
N ARG A 355 -16.82 -9.93 -17.19
CA ARG A 355 -18.18 -10.39 -17.49
C ARG A 355 -19.21 -9.87 -16.49
N LEU A 356 -18.85 -9.72 -15.21
CA LEU A 356 -19.74 -9.15 -14.19
C LEU A 356 -19.65 -7.62 -14.11
N TYR A 357 -18.47 -7.05 -14.36
CA TYR A 357 -18.19 -5.62 -14.32
C TYR A 357 -17.51 -5.18 -15.62
N PRO A 358 -18.26 -4.79 -16.66
CA PRO A 358 -17.69 -4.42 -17.95
C PRO A 358 -16.96 -3.08 -17.94
N ASN A 359 -17.26 -2.20 -16.97
CA ASN A 359 -16.70 -0.85 -16.89
C ASN A 359 -15.38 -0.81 -16.11
N VAL A 360 -14.43 -1.68 -16.47
CA VAL A 360 -13.09 -1.72 -15.89
C VAL A 360 -12.15 -0.83 -16.69
N ILE A 361 -11.43 0.02 -15.97
CA ILE A 361 -10.45 0.95 -16.53
C ILE A 361 -9.12 0.86 -15.78
N THR A 362 -8.03 1.15 -16.47
CA THR A 362 -6.70 1.31 -15.91
C THR A 362 -6.11 2.66 -16.31
N LYS A 363 -4.97 3.03 -15.72
CA LYS A 363 -4.20 4.20 -16.15
C LYS A 363 -3.83 4.16 -17.65
N GLU A 364 -3.58 2.97 -18.20
CA GLU A 364 -3.28 2.75 -19.62
C GLU A 364 -4.49 2.97 -20.54
N ASN A 365 -5.72 2.82 -20.02
CA ASN A 365 -6.93 3.16 -20.78
C ASN A 365 -7.22 4.66 -20.78
N LEU A 366 -6.80 5.37 -19.74
CA LEU A 366 -7.19 6.76 -19.51
C LEU A 366 -6.13 7.79 -19.88
N LEU A 367 -4.86 7.42 -19.86
CA LEU A 367 -3.74 8.29 -20.23
C LEU A 367 -3.26 7.96 -21.65
N THR A 368 -2.93 8.99 -22.41
CA THR A 368 -2.39 8.83 -23.76
C THR A 368 -0.99 8.20 -23.70
N PRO A 369 -0.52 7.58 -24.81
CA PRO A 369 0.83 7.06 -24.88
C PRO A 369 1.92 8.07 -24.51
N ASN A 370 1.74 9.35 -24.88
CA ASN A 370 2.69 10.43 -24.61
C ASN A 370 2.69 10.87 -23.13
N GLU A 371 1.52 10.88 -22.49
CA GLU A 371 1.42 11.20 -21.06
C GLU A 371 2.03 10.10 -20.18
N LEU A 372 1.95 8.85 -20.63
CA LEU A 372 2.55 7.69 -19.96
C LEU A 372 4.01 7.46 -20.29
N GLU A 373 4.49 7.95 -21.44
CA GLU A 373 5.86 7.74 -21.92
C GLU A 373 6.91 7.96 -20.82
N PRO A 374 6.86 9.03 -20.01
CA PRO A 374 7.90 9.27 -19.03
C PRO A 374 7.88 8.36 -17.81
N PHE A 375 6.85 7.52 -17.69
CA PHE A 375 6.65 6.53 -16.64
C PHE A 375 6.92 5.12 -17.15
N ARG A 376 7.02 4.93 -18.49
CA ARG A 376 7.35 3.63 -19.07
C ARG A 376 8.71 3.19 -18.56
N ASN A 377 8.82 1.90 -18.22
CA ASN A 377 10.00 1.28 -17.59
C ASN A 377 10.33 1.73 -16.15
N PHE A 378 9.57 2.65 -15.56
CA PHE A 378 9.72 3.07 -14.17
C PHE A 378 8.54 2.55 -13.33
N SER A 379 8.60 1.29 -12.94
CA SER A 379 7.48 0.60 -12.28
C SER A 379 7.02 1.27 -10.97
N SER A 380 7.92 1.91 -10.23
CA SER A 380 7.59 2.69 -9.02
C SER A 380 6.86 3.97 -9.36
N ARG A 381 7.19 4.65 -10.47
CA ARG A 381 6.47 5.85 -10.92
C ARG A 381 5.06 5.49 -11.39
N LEU A 382 4.89 4.36 -12.10
CA LEU A 382 3.58 3.82 -12.46
C LEU A 382 2.76 3.41 -11.23
N ALA A 383 3.40 2.74 -10.27
CA ALA A 383 2.76 2.36 -9.01
C ALA A 383 2.33 3.59 -8.17
N ALA A 384 2.99 4.74 -8.34
CA ALA A 384 2.57 5.99 -7.71
C ALA A 384 1.25 6.52 -8.28
N LEU A 385 0.99 6.34 -9.59
CA LEU A 385 -0.30 6.67 -10.20
C LEU A 385 -1.42 5.76 -9.67
N ASP A 386 -1.15 4.45 -9.54
CA ASP A 386 -2.09 3.51 -8.92
C ASP A 386 -2.35 3.85 -7.46
N PHE A 387 -1.32 4.24 -6.71
CA PHE A 387 -1.44 4.69 -5.33
C PHE A 387 -2.38 5.90 -5.20
N ILE A 388 -2.23 6.89 -6.10
CA ILE A 388 -3.09 8.08 -6.17
C ILE A 388 -4.54 7.66 -6.47
N ALA A 389 -4.76 6.86 -7.52
CA ALA A 389 -6.09 6.42 -7.92
C ALA A 389 -6.80 5.59 -6.85
N CYS A 390 -6.08 4.73 -6.13
CA CYS A 390 -6.64 4.00 -4.99
C CYS A 390 -6.96 4.89 -3.79
N THR A 391 -6.10 5.87 -3.51
CA THR A 391 -6.25 6.74 -2.34
C THR A 391 -7.43 7.70 -2.50
N THR A 392 -7.66 8.21 -3.71
CA THR A 392 -8.69 9.21 -4.03
C THR A 392 -10.05 8.64 -4.42
N ALA A 393 -10.20 7.31 -4.45
CA ALA A 393 -11.43 6.65 -4.86
C ALA A 393 -12.59 6.86 -3.87
N ASP A 394 -13.83 6.82 -4.36
CA ASP A 394 -15.01 6.80 -3.48
C ASP A 394 -14.98 5.54 -2.60
N VAL A 395 -14.63 4.40 -3.18
CA VAL A 395 -14.43 3.14 -2.45
C VAL A 395 -13.10 2.52 -2.87
N PHE A 396 -12.30 2.09 -1.90
CA PHE A 396 -11.11 1.28 -2.16
C PHE A 396 -11.36 -0.17 -1.76
N ALA A 397 -11.15 -1.10 -2.68
CA ALA A 397 -11.22 -2.54 -2.44
C ALA A 397 -9.85 -3.17 -2.63
N MET A 398 -9.48 -4.08 -1.73
CA MET A 398 -8.24 -4.84 -1.82
C MET A 398 -8.53 -6.34 -1.83
N THR A 399 -7.73 -7.09 -2.59
CA THR A 399 -7.78 -8.56 -2.59
C THR A 399 -6.70 -9.17 -1.72
N ASP A 400 -5.53 -8.53 -1.63
CA ASP A 400 -4.47 -8.91 -0.71
C ASP A 400 -4.23 -7.83 0.33
N SER A 401 -4.73 -8.09 1.54
CA SER A 401 -4.45 -7.23 2.68
C SER A 401 -3.01 -7.35 3.16
N GLY A 402 -2.20 -8.31 2.69
CA GLY A 402 -0.77 -8.39 3.01
C GLY A 402 0.09 -7.37 2.27
N SER A 403 -0.39 -6.81 1.15
CA SER A 403 0.36 -5.84 0.36
C SER A 403 0.58 -4.50 1.09
N GLN A 404 1.76 -3.92 0.89
CA GLN A 404 2.10 -2.59 1.42
C GLN A 404 1.28 -1.48 0.77
N LEU A 405 0.89 -1.61 -0.51
CA LEU A 405 -0.01 -0.64 -1.15
C LEU A 405 -1.34 -0.61 -0.42
N SER A 406 -1.96 -1.79 -0.22
CA SER A 406 -3.21 -1.91 0.54
C SER A 406 -3.08 -1.31 1.94
N SER A 407 -1.94 -1.52 2.61
CA SER A 407 -1.66 -0.97 3.93
C SER A 407 -1.67 0.56 3.94
N LEU A 408 -0.82 1.16 3.10
CA LEU A 408 -0.60 2.61 3.05
C LEU A 408 -1.81 3.38 2.54
N VAL A 409 -2.48 2.87 1.50
CA VAL A 409 -3.72 3.46 0.98
C VAL A 409 -4.80 3.45 2.06
N SER A 410 -4.99 2.32 2.76
CA SER A 410 -5.97 2.26 3.86
C SER A 410 -5.67 3.27 4.96
N GLY A 411 -4.39 3.43 5.30
CA GLY A 411 -3.97 4.40 6.31
C GLY A 411 -4.22 5.84 5.88
N LEU A 412 -3.84 6.23 4.67
CA LEU A 412 -4.09 7.58 4.15
C LEU A 412 -5.57 7.89 4.07
N ARG A 413 -6.38 6.95 3.56
CA ARG A 413 -7.84 7.07 3.52
C ARG A 413 -8.42 7.22 4.93
N THR A 414 -7.88 6.52 5.92
CA THR A 414 -8.28 6.66 7.32
C THR A 414 -7.84 8.01 7.92
N TYR A 415 -6.63 8.46 7.58
CA TYR A 415 -6.02 9.66 8.15
C TYR A 415 -6.64 10.95 7.59
N TYR A 416 -6.86 11.00 6.27
CA TYR A 416 -7.33 12.19 5.56
C TYR A 416 -8.76 12.10 5.03
N GLY A 417 -9.32 10.89 4.89
CA GLY A 417 -10.65 10.68 4.30
C GLY A 417 -11.82 10.70 5.28
N ARG A 418 -11.56 10.83 6.59
CA ARG A 418 -12.58 10.85 7.66
C ARG A 418 -13.59 9.67 7.53
N ASP A 419 -14.84 9.99 7.22
CA ASP A 419 -16.00 9.10 7.03
C ASP A 419 -16.46 9.01 5.56
N HIS A 420 -15.68 9.56 4.63
CA HIS A 420 -16.03 9.65 3.20
C HIS A 420 -15.14 8.75 2.30
N ALA A 421 -14.31 7.89 2.89
CA ALA A 421 -13.33 7.07 2.16
C ALA A 421 -13.36 5.58 2.57
N PRO A 422 -14.51 4.88 2.44
CA PRO A 422 -14.64 3.48 2.83
C PRO A 422 -13.59 2.58 2.16
N THR A 423 -13.10 1.62 2.93
CA THR A 423 -12.13 0.62 2.48
C THR A 423 -12.65 -0.80 2.71
N LEU A 424 -12.75 -1.58 1.65
CA LEU A 424 -13.24 -2.95 1.64
C LEU A 424 -12.07 -3.93 1.78
N ARG A 425 -12.04 -4.65 2.90
CA ARG A 425 -10.98 -5.61 3.23
C ARG A 425 -11.58 -7.01 3.48
N PRO A 426 -11.54 -7.91 2.49
CA PRO A 426 -11.94 -9.29 2.67
C PRO A 426 -11.05 -10.02 3.68
N ASN A 427 -11.66 -10.76 4.60
CA ASN A 427 -10.93 -11.71 5.43
C ASN A 427 -10.69 -12.99 4.61
N LYS A 428 -9.48 -13.15 4.07
CA LYS A 428 -9.15 -14.25 3.14
C LYS A 428 -9.40 -15.64 3.72
N LYS A 429 -9.14 -15.85 5.02
CA LYS A 429 -9.42 -17.11 5.72
C LYS A 429 -10.92 -17.42 5.75
N ARG A 430 -11.75 -16.42 6.07
CA ARG A 430 -13.21 -16.59 6.07
C ARG A 430 -13.78 -16.75 4.66
N LEU A 431 -13.25 -16.02 3.68
CA LEU A 431 -13.66 -16.20 2.29
C LEU A 431 -13.33 -17.61 1.80
N ALA A 432 -12.14 -18.12 2.11
CA ALA A 432 -11.78 -19.50 1.82
C ALA A 432 -12.75 -20.48 2.48
N ALA A 433 -13.15 -20.27 3.74
CA ALA A 433 -14.17 -21.10 4.38
C ALA A 433 -15.54 -21.02 3.66
N ILE A 434 -16.01 -19.83 3.29
CA ILE A 434 -17.27 -19.63 2.55
C ILE A 434 -17.26 -20.39 1.21
N LEU A 435 -16.13 -20.35 0.50
CA LEU A 435 -15.98 -21.00 -0.79
C LEU A 435 -15.82 -22.52 -0.64
N THR A 436 -15.13 -23.01 0.39
CA THR A 436 -14.88 -24.44 0.58
C THR A 436 -16.05 -25.17 1.25
N GLU A 437 -16.83 -24.52 2.13
CA GLU A 437 -17.74 -25.21 3.07
C GLU A 437 -18.94 -25.93 2.45
N ASN A 438 -19.24 -25.85 1.14
CA ASN A 438 -20.36 -26.64 0.62
C ASN A 438 -20.40 -26.93 -0.88
N GLY A 439 -19.60 -26.31 -1.77
CA GLY A 439 -19.71 -26.51 -3.23
C GLY A 439 -21.05 -26.06 -3.88
N THR A 440 -22.10 -25.99 -3.08
CA THR A 440 -23.53 -25.90 -3.40
C THR A 440 -24.18 -24.67 -2.76
N ILE A 441 -23.41 -23.84 -2.03
CA ILE A 441 -23.91 -22.61 -1.39
C ILE A 441 -24.79 -21.80 -2.35
N GLY A 442 -26.00 -21.48 -1.91
CA GLY A 442 -26.94 -20.64 -2.66
C GLY A 442 -26.52 -19.17 -2.62
N TRP A 443 -26.94 -18.40 -3.64
CA TRP A 443 -26.53 -17.00 -3.78
C TRP A 443 -26.87 -16.14 -2.55
N ASN A 444 -28.08 -16.27 -2.00
CA ASN A 444 -28.50 -15.47 -0.84
C ASN A 444 -27.61 -15.72 0.38
N SER A 445 -27.25 -16.98 0.65
CA SER A 445 -26.36 -17.33 1.76
C SER A 445 -24.93 -16.84 1.52
N PHE A 446 -24.45 -16.93 0.27
CA PHE A 446 -23.16 -16.36 -0.12
C PHE A 446 -23.12 -14.84 0.10
N GLU A 447 -24.14 -14.13 -0.38
CA GLU A 447 -24.29 -12.68 -0.24
C GLU A 447 -24.26 -12.25 1.23
N GLU A 448 -25.04 -12.92 2.08
CA GLU A 448 -25.12 -12.62 3.50
C GLU A 448 -23.79 -12.87 4.22
N ARG A 449 -23.12 -14.00 3.93
CA ARG A 449 -21.81 -14.33 4.51
C ARG A 449 -20.71 -13.37 4.07
N VAL A 450 -20.72 -12.92 2.81
CA VAL A 450 -19.76 -11.92 2.29
C VAL A 450 -19.97 -10.56 2.96
N LYS A 451 -21.22 -10.09 3.06
CA LYS A 451 -21.54 -8.84 3.76
C LYS A 451 -21.09 -8.88 5.21
N LYS A 452 -21.43 -9.96 5.93
CA LYS A 452 -21.02 -10.16 7.32
C LYS A 452 -19.50 -10.22 7.47
N MET A 453 -18.80 -10.86 6.53
CA MET A 453 -17.33 -10.92 6.52
C MET A 453 -16.72 -9.51 6.43
N ILE A 454 -17.21 -8.68 5.51
CA ILE A 454 -16.67 -7.33 5.29
C ILE A 454 -17.02 -6.41 6.47
N GLN A 455 -18.27 -6.39 6.92
CA GLN A 455 -18.70 -5.60 8.08
C GLN A 455 -17.89 -5.92 9.35
N GLN A 456 -17.60 -7.21 9.59
CA GLN A 456 -16.79 -7.61 10.74
C GLN A 456 -15.31 -7.25 10.58
N GLY A 457 -14.79 -7.24 9.35
CA GLY A 457 -13.43 -6.81 9.04
C GLY A 457 -13.23 -5.28 9.09
N GLN A 458 -14.33 -4.52 9.01
CA GLN A 458 -14.36 -3.05 9.03
C GLN A 458 -14.60 -2.45 10.42
N LYS A 459 -14.76 -3.26 11.49
CA LYS A 459 -14.94 -2.72 12.85
C LYS A 459 -13.77 -1.80 13.19
N VAL A 460 -14.07 -0.51 13.36
CA VAL A 460 -13.13 0.54 13.79
C VAL A 460 -12.58 0.12 15.15
N SER A 461 -11.37 -0.42 15.13
CA SER A 461 -10.62 -0.77 16.32
C SER A 461 -9.45 0.20 16.42
N ILE A 462 -9.16 0.62 17.65
CA ILE A 462 -7.87 1.23 17.96
C ILE A 462 -6.79 0.25 17.49
N ARG A 463 -5.69 0.79 16.95
CA ARG A 463 -4.54 0.00 16.53
C ARG A 463 -4.20 -1.04 17.60
N SER A 464 -4.18 -2.32 17.23
CA SER A 464 -3.73 -3.39 18.11
C SER A 464 -2.22 -3.31 18.35
N TYR A 465 -1.74 -3.85 19.47
CA TYR A 465 -0.31 -4.04 19.72
C TYR A 465 0.35 -4.85 18.58
N GLY A 466 1.53 -4.41 18.14
CA GLY A 466 2.24 -4.91 16.95
C GLY A 466 1.62 -4.48 15.61
N GLY A 467 0.45 -3.85 15.63
CA GLY A 467 -0.29 -3.46 14.44
C GLY A 467 0.36 -2.28 13.72
N SER A 468 0.33 -2.30 12.39
CA SER A 468 0.92 -1.23 11.57
C SER A 468 0.21 0.11 11.75
N ILE A 469 0.96 1.14 12.20
CA ILE A 469 0.52 2.54 12.24
C ILE A 469 0.19 3.08 10.84
N TYR A 470 0.84 2.55 9.80
CA TYR A 470 0.61 2.95 8.41
C TYR A 470 -0.71 2.45 7.84
N ARG A 471 -1.33 1.43 8.46
CA ARG A 471 -2.66 0.94 8.08
C ARG A 471 -3.74 1.49 8.97
N ASN A 472 -3.47 1.47 10.27
CA ASN A 472 -4.43 1.81 11.32
C ASN A 472 -3.88 3.00 12.11
N PRO A 473 -3.92 4.23 11.55
CA PRO A 473 -3.37 5.41 12.21
C PRO A 473 -4.27 5.93 13.36
N ARG A 474 -5.43 5.31 13.61
CA ARG A 474 -6.32 5.64 14.75
C ARG A 474 -5.70 5.20 16.08
N CYS A 475 -4.66 5.91 16.50
CA CYS A 475 -4.01 5.79 17.80
C CYS A 475 -3.43 7.16 18.21
N PRO A 476 -3.21 7.41 19.52
CA PRO A 476 -2.64 8.68 20.03
C PRO A 476 -1.24 9.02 19.49
N ASP A 477 -0.59 8.06 18.83
CA ASP A 477 0.70 8.24 18.18
C ASP A 477 0.59 8.88 16.79
N CYS A 478 -0.54 8.80 16.08
CA CYS A 478 -0.69 9.46 14.78
C CYS A 478 -1.88 10.45 14.74
N MET A 479 -2.95 10.18 15.47
CA MET A 479 -4.21 10.93 15.41
C MET A 479 -4.71 11.26 16.81
N CYS A 480 -5.57 12.27 16.92
CA CYS A 480 -6.23 12.64 18.17
C CYS A 480 -7.72 12.37 18.10
N LYS A 481 -8.33 12.17 19.27
CA LYS A 481 -9.78 12.17 19.37
C LYS A 481 -10.29 13.60 19.60
N HIS A 482 -11.38 13.98 18.93
CA HIS A 482 -12.23 15.06 19.41
C HIS A 482 -12.82 14.65 20.77
N GLN A 483 -12.68 15.54 21.76
CA GLN A 483 -13.43 15.43 23.03
C GLN A 483 -14.87 15.87 22.82
#